data_AF-A0A7X3T5T5-F1
#
_entry.id   AF-A0A7X3T5T5-F1
#
_cell.length_a   1.000
_cell.length_b   1.000
_cell.length_c   1.000
_cell.angle_alpha   90.00
_cell.angle_beta   90.00
_cell.angle_gamma   90.00
#
_symmetry.space_group_name_H-M   'P 1'
#
loop_
_entity.id
_entity.type
_entity.pdbx_description
1 polymer ?
#
loop_
_entity_poly.entity_id
_entity_poly.type
_entity_poly.pdbx_seq_one_letter_code
_entity_poly.pdbx_strand_id
1 'polypeptide(L)'
;MRLPFLNQKIEVSTDLRDSNDILDNPDALKERIAADGYLLIRGLHDKDAVLTARRRILEKLAAKGMLAPDAPLMDGIFNPEYPEPTSTGSMGNKALAQLPAFKAVVEGAPVMDFFKRFLGGEARTFDFKWLRTAGPGSGSPIHYDIVFMGRGTQDLYSCWTPVGDVSLDMGPIVFCLGSNRFEKVRATYGQADVDRDMIEGHFSEDPLEIVEKFGGYWATTTFSAGDLIIFSMFLMHASLVNTSDKIRITADTRYQLASEPIDERWVGEKPKGHYAWKKEDAKIESLEESRQRWGV
;
A
#
# COMPACT_ATOMS: atom_id res chain seq x y z
N MET A 1 9.81 11.27 -15.56
CA MET A 1 9.71 10.27 -16.64
C MET A 1 8.23 10.05 -16.98
N ARG A 2 7.85 9.72 -18.21
CA ARG A 2 6.46 9.34 -18.52
C ARG A 2 6.21 7.86 -18.20
N LEU A 3 5.36 7.57 -17.23
CA LEU A 3 5.07 6.20 -16.76
C LEU A 3 3.60 5.82 -16.97
N PRO A 4 3.29 4.52 -17.22
CA PRO A 4 1.92 4.01 -17.27
C PRO A 4 1.22 4.13 -15.91
N PHE A 5 0.16 4.92 -15.86
CA PHE A 5 -0.65 5.15 -14.67
C PHE A 5 -2.13 5.01 -15.05
N LEU A 6 -2.73 3.89 -14.61
CA LEU A 6 -4.08 3.48 -14.96
C LEU A 6 -4.25 3.49 -16.48
N ASN A 7 -5.16 4.32 -17.00
CA ASN A 7 -5.56 4.33 -18.41
C ASN A 7 -4.71 5.27 -19.28
N GLN A 8 -3.64 5.88 -18.74
CA GLN A 8 -2.82 6.86 -19.45
C GLN A 8 -1.33 6.85 -19.06
N LYS A 9 -0.51 7.65 -19.75
CA LYS A 9 0.90 7.89 -19.40
C LYS A 9 1.11 9.34 -19.01
N ILE A 10 1.57 9.56 -17.78
CA ILE A 10 1.78 10.92 -17.23
C ILE A 10 3.22 11.13 -16.81
N GLU A 11 3.61 12.38 -16.60
CA GLU A 11 4.89 12.70 -15.97
C GLU A 11 4.87 12.33 -14.48
N VAL A 12 5.84 11.52 -14.08
CA VAL A 12 6.05 11.09 -12.70
C VAL A 12 7.52 11.36 -12.35
N SER A 13 7.76 12.02 -11.22
CA SER A 13 9.11 12.10 -10.64
C SER A 13 9.54 10.72 -10.16
N THR A 14 10.75 10.29 -10.49
CA THR A 14 11.31 9.02 -10.02
C THR A 14 12.27 9.22 -8.82
N ASP A 15 12.29 10.43 -8.29
CA ASP A 15 13.14 10.86 -7.19
C ASP A 15 12.26 11.06 -5.95
N LEU A 16 12.21 10.03 -5.10
CA LEU A 16 11.67 10.12 -3.76
C LEU A 16 12.84 10.23 -2.79
N ARG A 17 12.76 11.22 -1.90
CA ARG A 17 13.77 11.49 -0.89
C ARG A 17 13.79 10.34 0.13
N ASP A 18 14.95 9.76 0.35
CA ASP A 18 15.15 8.82 1.45
C ASP A 18 15.24 9.55 2.81
N SER A 19 14.99 8.80 3.89
CA SER A 19 15.04 9.33 5.26
C SER A 19 16.09 8.63 6.12
N ASN A 20 17.03 7.95 5.47
CA ASN A 20 18.14 7.26 6.14
C ASN A 20 19.07 8.24 6.88
N ASP A 21 19.17 9.49 6.44
CA ASP A 21 19.95 10.57 7.08
C ASP A 21 19.47 10.93 8.49
N ILE A 22 18.20 10.64 8.79
CA ILE A 22 17.53 10.98 10.05
C ILE A 22 16.94 9.75 10.76
N LEU A 23 17.35 8.54 10.39
CA LEU A 23 16.74 7.28 10.86
C LEU A 23 16.75 7.13 12.39
N ASP A 24 17.76 7.69 13.06
CA ASP A 24 17.91 7.62 14.52
C ASP A 24 17.41 8.88 15.25
N ASN A 25 16.74 9.79 14.55
CA ASN A 25 16.15 11.00 15.12
C ASN A 25 14.62 10.99 14.99
N PRO A 26 13.89 10.47 16.00
CA PRO A 26 12.44 10.38 15.98
C PRO A 26 11.73 11.73 15.74
N ASP A 27 12.26 12.82 16.28
CA ASP A 27 11.64 14.14 16.13
C ASP A 27 11.80 14.64 14.69
N ALA A 28 12.98 14.48 14.09
CA ALA A 28 13.18 14.81 12.67
C ALA A 28 12.34 13.92 11.74
N LEU A 29 12.12 12.64 12.08
CA LEU A 29 11.24 11.76 11.32
C LEU A 29 9.78 12.24 11.40
N LYS A 30 9.31 12.66 12.59
CA LYS A 30 7.96 13.23 12.77
C LYS A 30 7.79 14.53 11.98
N GLU A 31 8.79 15.40 12.00
CA GLU A 31 8.78 16.63 11.21
C GLU A 31 8.73 16.33 9.70
N ARG A 32 9.54 15.37 9.22
CA ARG A 32 9.58 15.01 7.80
C ARG A 32 8.27 14.38 7.34
N ILE A 33 7.70 13.43 8.07
CA ILE A 33 6.43 12.82 7.66
C ILE A 33 5.26 13.81 7.74
N ALA A 34 5.27 14.76 8.67
CA ALA A 34 4.26 15.81 8.73
C ALA A 34 4.36 16.77 7.53
N ALA A 35 5.60 17.08 7.09
CA ALA A 35 5.85 17.94 5.94
C ALA A 35 5.54 17.23 4.61
N ASP A 36 6.15 16.06 4.40
CA ASP A 36 6.19 15.40 3.09
C ASP A 36 5.09 14.34 2.93
N GLY A 37 4.50 13.89 4.05
CA GLY A 37 3.48 12.85 4.09
C GLY A 37 4.03 11.42 4.12
N TYR A 38 5.33 11.23 3.91
CA TYR A 38 5.99 9.92 3.86
C TYR A 38 7.40 9.90 4.45
N LEU A 39 7.91 8.69 4.69
CA LEU A 39 9.30 8.36 5.01
C LEU A 39 9.72 7.14 4.18
N LEU A 40 10.64 7.33 3.25
CA LEU A 40 11.27 6.24 2.51
C LEU A 40 12.50 5.76 3.28
N ILE A 41 12.48 4.52 3.76
CA ILE A 41 13.61 3.94 4.50
C ILE A 41 14.23 2.84 3.64
N ARG A 42 15.48 3.06 3.22
CA ARG A 42 16.25 2.08 2.45
C ARG A 42 16.87 1.06 3.40
N GLY A 43 16.71 -0.23 3.07
CA GLY A 43 17.33 -1.33 3.79
C GLY A 43 17.00 -1.43 5.29
N LEU A 44 15.78 -1.08 5.72
CA LEU A 44 15.37 -1.27 7.12
C LEU A 44 15.30 -2.76 7.47
N HIS A 45 14.72 -3.56 6.58
CA HIS A 45 14.60 -5.00 6.79
C HIS A 45 15.89 -5.72 6.37
N ASP A 46 16.19 -6.81 7.07
CA ASP A 46 17.19 -7.77 6.63
C ASP A 46 16.81 -8.32 5.25
N LYS A 47 17.70 -8.09 4.27
CA LYS A 47 17.48 -8.49 2.87
C LYS A 47 17.28 -10.01 2.72
N ASP A 48 18.01 -10.83 3.46
CA ASP A 48 17.91 -12.29 3.37
C ASP A 48 16.59 -12.78 3.99
N ALA A 49 16.10 -12.12 5.05
CA ALA A 49 14.77 -12.39 5.59
C ALA A 49 13.68 -12.07 4.55
N VAL A 50 13.78 -10.92 3.86
CA VAL A 50 12.84 -10.53 2.79
C VAL A 50 12.88 -11.52 1.62
N LEU A 51 14.07 -11.94 1.18
CA LEU A 51 14.21 -12.90 0.09
C LEU A 51 13.77 -14.32 0.48
N THR A 52 13.89 -14.68 1.75
CA THR A 52 13.31 -15.91 2.30
C THR A 52 11.79 -15.87 2.24
N ALA A 53 11.17 -14.77 2.68
CA ALA A 53 9.72 -14.58 2.56
C ALA A 53 9.27 -14.64 1.09
N ARG A 54 9.99 -13.96 0.19
CA ARG A 54 9.76 -13.96 -1.26
C ARG A 54 9.73 -15.39 -1.80
N ARG A 55 10.75 -16.20 -1.50
CA ARG A 55 10.82 -17.59 -1.94
C ARG A 55 9.61 -18.40 -1.48
N ARG A 56 9.23 -18.31 -0.20
CA ARG A 56 8.08 -19.03 0.35
C ARG A 56 6.76 -18.65 -0.31
N ILE A 57 6.59 -17.37 -0.63
CA ILE A 57 5.41 -16.89 -1.36
C ILE A 57 5.41 -17.44 -2.78
N LEU A 58 6.53 -17.32 -3.50
CA LEU A 58 6.65 -17.81 -4.88
C LEU A 58 6.47 -19.32 -4.98
N GLU A 59 6.96 -20.11 -4.02
CA GLU A 59 6.70 -21.56 -3.93
C GLU A 59 5.19 -21.86 -3.91
N LYS A 60 4.41 -21.08 -3.15
CA LYS A 60 2.95 -21.23 -3.09
C LYS A 60 2.25 -20.76 -4.37
N LEU A 61 2.76 -19.72 -5.04
CA LEU A 61 2.22 -19.25 -6.32
C LEU A 61 2.52 -20.23 -7.45
N ALA A 62 3.73 -20.80 -7.50
CA ALA A 62 4.11 -21.86 -8.42
C ALA A 62 3.21 -23.09 -8.26
N ALA A 63 2.95 -23.52 -7.03
CA ALA A 63 2.07 -24.65 -6.74
C ALA A 63 0.61 -24.43 -7.21
N LYS A 64 0.19 -23.18 -7.41
CA LYS A 64 -1.12 -22.82 -7.99
C LYS A 64 -1.08 -22.69 -9.51
N GLY A 65 0.10 -22.79 -10.15
CA GLY A 65 0.28 -22.57 -11.58
C GLY A 65 0.32 -21.10 -12.00
N MET A 66 0.45 -20.16 -11.06
CA MET A 66 0.48 -18.71 -11.36
C MET A 66 1.83 -18.24 -11.91
N LEU A 67 2.89 -19.05 -11.75
CA LEU A 67 4.23 -18.76 -12.25
C LEU A 67 4.56 -19.61 -13.48
N ALA A 68 5.32 -19.04 -14.42
CA ALA A 68 5.80 -19.76 -15.60
C ALA A 68 6.65 -20.97 -15.15
N PRO A 69 6.32 -22.20 -15.60
CA PRO A 69 6.91 -23.43 -15.04
C PRO A 69 8.40 -23.59 -15.33
N ASP A 70 8.89 -23.03 -16.43
CA ASP A 70 10.27 -23.17 -16.89
C ASP A 70 11.18 -22.00 -16.50
N ALA A 71 10.63 -20.97 -15.83
CA ALA A 71 11.39 -19.81 -15.37
C ALA A 71 12.01 -20.06 -13.98
N PRO A 72 13.17 -19.46 -13.66
CA PRO A 72 13.70 -19.48 -12.31
C PRO A 72 12.67 -18.91 -11.31
N LEU A 73 12.38 -19.68 -10.25
CA LEU A 73 11.33 -19.34 -9.28
C LEU A 73 11.39 -17.88 -8.79
N MET A 74 12.59 -17.41 -8.45
CA MET A 74 12.80 -16.09 -7.84
C MET A 74 12.55 -14.92 -8.79
N ASP A 75 12.58 -15.17 -10.11
CA ASP A 75 12.25 -14.16 -11.11
C ASP A 75 10.77 -13.80 -11.06
N GLY A 76 9.92 -14.73 -10.59
CA GLY A 76 8.50 -14.49 -10.38
C GLY A 76 7.74 -14.18 -11.67
N ILE A 77 8.17 -14.79 -12.78
CA ILE A 77 7.54 -14.63 -14.09
C ILE A 77 6.11 -15.16 -14.03
N PHE A 78 5.14 -14.32 -14.40
CA PHE A 78 3.73 -14.68 -14.42
C PHE A 78 3.45 -15.71 -15.53
N ASN A 79 2.61 -16.70 -15.25
CA ASN A 79 2.11 -17.63 -16.26
C ASN A 79 0.97 -16.97 -17.06
N PRO A 80 1.13 -16.65 -18.35
CA PRO A 80 0.08 -16.03 -19.16
C PRO A 80 -1.17 -16.92 -19.33
N GLU A 81 -1.03 -18.23 -19.13
CA GLU A 81 -2.13 -19.20 -19.19
C GLU A 81 -2.84 -19.39 -17.84
N TYR A 82 -2.47 -18.63 -16.79
CA TYR A 82 -3.16 -18.70 -15.50
C TYR A 82 -4.61 -18.21 -15.66
N PRO A 83 -5.62 -18.99 -15.22
CA PRO A 83 -7.02 -18.76 -15.61
C PRO A 83 -7.68 -17.55 -14.93
N GLU A 84 -7.12 -17.06 -13.82
CA GLU A 84 -7.67 -15.91 -13.09
C GLU A 84 -6.98 -14.62 -13.55
N PRO A 85 -7.72 -13.51 -13.69
CA PRO A 85 -7.14 -12.23 -14.03
C PRO A 85 -6.19 -11.74 -12.94
N THR A 86 -5.16 -11.00 -13.35
CA THR A 86 -4.27 -10.32 -12.41
C THR A 86 -5.04 -9.20 -11.70
N SER A 87 -4.68 -8.92 -10.44
CA SER A 87 -5.21 -7.76 -9.73
C SER A 87 -4.21 -7.24 -8.72
N THR A 88 -4.44 -6.02 -8.24
CA THR A 88 -3.76 -5.50 -7.04
C THR A 88 -4.45 -5.94 -5.74
N GLY A 89 -5.51 -6.75 -5.80
CA GLY A 89 -6.25 -7.19 -4.62
C GLY A 89 -5.42 -8.09 -3.68
N SER A 90 -5.72 -8.03 -2.38
CA SER A 90 -5.21 -8.98 -1.39
C SER A 90 -6.14 -10.18 -1.17
N MET A 91 -7.32 -10.19 -1.82
CA MET A 91 -8.26 -11.30 -1.76
C MET A 91 -7.60 -12.55 -2.37
N GLY A 92 -7.67 -13.69 -1.66
CA GLY A 92 -6.99 -14.93 -2.05
C GLY A 92 -5.58 -15.13 -1.48
N ASN A 93 -4.98 -14.08 -0.90
CA ASN A 93 -3.61 -14.11 -0.36
C ASN A 93 -3.54 -14.36 1.16
N LYS A 94 -4.67 -14.68 1.82
CA LYS A 94 -4.72 -14.91 3.27
C LYS A 94 -3.70 -15.94 3.75
N ALA A 95 -3.57 -17.07 3.04
CA ALA A 95 -2.60 -18.11 3.39
C ALA A 95 -1.14 -17.64 3.24
N LEU A 96 -0.86 -16.77 2.27
CA LEU A 96 0.47 -16.18 2.06
C LEU A 96 0.81 -15.21 3.21
N ALA A 97 -0.17 -14.39 3.61
CA ALA A 97 -0.04 -13.45 4.72
C ALA A 97 0.16 -14.12 6.10
N GLN A 98 -0.10 -15.43 6.21
CA GLN A 98 0.14 -16.21 7.43
C GLN A 98 1.48 -16.97 7.42
N LEU A 99 2.26 -16.88 6.33
CA LEU A 99 3.57 -17.55 6.28
C LEU A 99 4.50 -16.99 7.37
N PRO A 100 5.15 -17.83 8.19
CA PRO A 100 6.06 -17.36 9.23
C PRO A 100 7.18 -16.47 8.69
N ALA A 101 7.74 -16.82 7.53
CA ALA A 101 8.77 -16.00 6.88
C ALA A 101 8.26 -14.61 6.48
N PHE A 102 6.99 -14.49 6.09
CA PHE A 102 6.37 -13.20 5.78
C PHE A 102 6.12 -12.38 7.05
N LYS A 103 5.54 -12.99 8.09
CA LYS A 103 5.32 -12.33 9.39
C LYS A 103 6.62 -11.86 10.01
N ALA A 104 7.71 -12.62 9.89
CA ALA A 104 9.03 -12.21 10.36
C ALA A 104 9.51 -10.89 9.75
N VAL A 105 9.07 -10.52 8.53
CA VAL A 105 9.38 -9.23 7.91
C VAL A 105 8.48 -8.12 8.47
N VAL A 106 7.16 -8.34 8.50
CA VAL A 106 6.16 -7.28 8.77
C VAL A 106 5.69 -7.20 10.24
N GLU A 107 6.17 -8.08 11.10
CA GLU A 107 5.93 -8.08 12.55
C GLU A 107 7.26 -8.23 13.32
N GLY A 108 8.38 -8.30 12.60
CA GLY A 108 9.71 -8.50 13.19
C GLY A 108 10.29 -7.25 13.85
N ALA A 109 11.36 -7.46 14.61
CA ALA A 109 12.08 -6.41 15.33
C ALA A 109 12.42 -5.17 14.47
N PRO A 110 12.92 -5.26 13.22
CA PRO A 110 13.32 -4.07 12.47
C PRO A 110 12.21 -3.02 12.30
N VAL A 111 10.98 -3.45 11.96
CA VAL A 111 9.86 -2.53 11.77
C VAL A 111 9.17 -2.19 13.09
N MET A 112 9.04 -3.15 14.01
CA MET A 112 8.42 -2.90 15.31
C MET A 112 9.26 -1.97 16.18
N ASP A 113 10.59 -2.12 16.19
CA ASP A 113 11.51 -1.24 16.90
C ASP A 113 11.60 0.15 16.26
N PHE A 114 11.51 0.23 14.92
CA PHE A 114 11.35 1.51 14.23
C PHE A 114 10.12 2.24 14.75
N PHE A 115 8.94 1.61 14.69
CA PHE A 115 7.69 2.27 15.12
C PHE A 115 7.66 2.53 16.62
N LYS A 116 8.26 1.67 17.45
CA LYS A 116 8.39 1.91 18.88
C LYS A 116 9.16 3.19 19.19
N ARG A 117 10.29 3.41 18.52
CA ARG A 117 11.08 4.65 18.65
C ARG A 117 10.35 5.85 18.05
N PHE A 118 9.81 5.69 16.85
CA PHE A 118 9.13 6.76 16.12
C PHE A 118 7.88 7.27 16.86
N LEU A 119 7.06 6.37 17.42
CA LEU A 119 5.84 6.71 18.16
C LEU A 119 6.10 7.04 19.63
N GLY A 120 7.27 6.71 20.17
CA GLY A 120 7.63 6.99 21.57
C GLY A 120 7.01 6.04 22.60
N GLY A 121 6.61 4.84 22.18
CA GLY A 121 6.02 3.82 23.05
C GLY A 121 5.76 2.51 22.31
N GLU A 122 5.21 1.51 22.99
CA GLU A 122 4.94 0.21 22.36
C GLU A 122 4.08 0.38 21.11
N ALA A 123 4.57 -0.13 19.98
CA ALA A 123 3.84 -0.10 18.72
C ALA A 123 3.01 -1.37 18.57
N ARG A 124 1.90 -1.27 17.83
CA ARG A 124 1.14 -2.42 17.36
C ARG A 124 0.80 -2.27 15.89
N THR A 125 0.51 -3.40 15.27
CA THR A 125 0.04 -3.47 13.88
C THR A 125 -1.28 -4.24 13.82
N PHE A 126 -2.04 -4.06 12.74
CA PHE A 126 -3.27 -4.83 12.50
C PHE A 126 -2.94 -6.32 12.31
N ASP A 127 -3.81 -7.21 12.75
CA ASP A 127 -3.65 -8.66 12.55
C ASP A 127 -3.89 -9.04 11.07
N PHE A 128 -4.73 -8.26 10.37
CA PHE A 128 -4.89 -8.39 8.92
C PHE A 128 -3.72 -7.72 8.18
N LYS A 129 -3.06 -8.48 7.29
CA LYS A 129 -1.98 -8.00 6.42
C LYS A 129 -2.41 -8.04 4.95
N TRP A 130 -2.30 -6.91 4.25
CA TRP A 130 -2.60 -6.86 2.82
C TRP A 130 -1.38 -7.29 2.02
N LEU A 131 -1.23 -8.59 1.83
CA LEU A 131 -0.24 -9.13 0.89
C LEU A 131 -0.83 -9.11 -0.53
N ARG A 132 -0.13 -8.47 -1.46
CA ARG A 132 -0.53 -8.32 -2.87
C ARG A 132 0.43 -9.07 -3.78
N THR A 133 -0.12 -9.64 -4.84
CA THR A 133 0.59 -10.39 -5.89
C THR A 133 0.16 -9.84 -7.24
N ALA A 134 0.56 -8.59 -7.52
CA ALA A 134 0.12 -7.84 -8.69
C ALA A 134 0.87 -8.29 -9.95
N GLY A 135 0.18 -9.03 -10.82
CA GLY A 135 0.72 -9.48 -12.11
C GLY A 135 0.67 -8.42 -13.21
N PRO A 136 1.07 -8.76 -14.45
CA PRO A 136 1.03 -7.87 -15.59
C PRO A 136 -0.36 -7.26 -15.81
N GLY A 137 -0.42 -5.97 -16.17
CA GLY A 137 -1.65 -5.20 -16.38
C GLY A 137 -2.30 -4.65 -15.10
N SER A 138 -1.85 -5.07 -13.91
CA SER A 138 -2.45 -4.63 -12.65
C SER A 138 -2.00 -3.22 -12.24
N GLY A 139 -2.96 -2.38 -11.85
CA GLY A 139 -2.78 -1.08 -11.20
C GLY A 139 -3.83 -0.88 -10.09
N SER A 140 -3.74 0.19 -9.31
CA SER A 140 -4.77 0.53 -8.33
C SER A 140 -5.25 1.97 -8.51
N PRO A 141 -6.53 2.27 -8.29
CA PRO A 141 -7.05 3.62 -8.39
C PRO A 141 -6.51 4.52 -7.27
N ILE A 142 -6.76 5.83 -7.41
CA ILE A 142 -6.21 6.86 -6.53
C ILE A 142 -7.06 6.98 -5.28
N HIS A 143 -6.45 6.91 -4.10
CA HIS A 143 -7.20 6.91 -2.84
C HIS A 143 -6.39 7.43 -1.65
N TYR A 144 -7.10 7.63 -0.53
CA TYR A 144 -6.53 7.62 0.81
C TYR A 144 -6.82 6.29 1.49
N ASP A 145 -5.90 5.82 2.33
CA ASP A 145 -6.14 4.58 3.08
C ASP A 145 -7.20 4.75 4.17
N ILE A 146 -7.37 5.96 4.70
CA ILE A 146 -8.25 6.24 5.86
C ILE A 146 -9.68 5.72 5.66
N VAL A 147 -10.18 5.74 4.43
CA VAL A 147 -11.57 5.35 4.13
C VAL A 147 -11.82 3.85 4.23
N PHE A 148 -10.75 3.06 4.21
CA PHE A 148 -10.83 1.62 4.35
C PHE A 148 -10.56 1.17 5.80
N MET A 149 -9.80 1.95 6.57
CA MET A 149 -9.27 1.52 7.86
C MET A 149 -8.98 2.65 8.86
N GLY A 150 -9.94 3.56 9.00
CA GLY A 150 -9.83 4.78 9.82
C GLY A 150 -10.73 4.85 11.05
N ARG A 151 -11.27 3.74 11.58
CA ARG A 151 -12.17 3.79 12.77
C ARG A 151 -11.44 3.90 14.12
N GLY A 152 -10.12 3.72 14.12
CA GLY A 152 -9.27 3.88 15.29
C GLY A 152 -8.66 5.28 15.40
N THR A 153 -7.42 5.33 15.88
CA THR A 153 -6.58 6.53 15.81
C THR A 153 -6.32 6.96 14.36
N GLN A 154 -6.16 8.28 14.17
CA GLN A 154 -5.65 8.83 12.90
C GLN A 154 -4.13 8.95 12.89
N ASP A 155 -3.46 8.77 14.04
CA ASP A 155 -2.00 8.57 14.15
C ASP A 155 -1.62 7.12 13.79
N LEU A 156 -2.13 6.73 12.63
CA LEU A 156 -1.95 5.43 11.98
C LEU A 156 -1.09 5.63 10.75
N TYR A 157 -0.12 4.74 10.55
CA TYR A 157 0.83 4.85 9.45
C TYR A 157 0.77 3.60 8.59
N SER A 158 0.54 3.80 7.29
CA SER A 158 0.65 2.76 6.29
C SER A 158 2.12 2.54 5.95
N CYS A 159 2.52 1.28 5.84
CA CYS A 159 3.86 0.85 5.47
C CYS A 159 3.74 -0.10 4.29
N TRP A 160 4.24 0.36 3.14
CA TRP A 160 4.34 -0.43 1.93
C TRP A 160 5.73 -1.07 1.86
N THR A 161 5.75 -2.41 1.88
CA THR A 161 6.98 -3.21 1.93
C THR A 161 7.06 -4.11 0.70
N PRO A 162 8.03 -3.93 -0.20
CA PRO A 162 8.27 -4.83 -1.31
C PRO A 162 8.93 -6.13 -0.82
N VAL A 163 8.43 -7.27 -1.30
CA VAL A 163 8.97 -8.60 -0.98
C VAL A 163 9.87 -9.06 -2.12
N GLY A 164 10.95 -8.31 -2.33
CA GLY A 164 11.84 -8.39 -3.50
C GLY A 164 12.12 -7.02 -4.09
N ASP A 165 12.95 -6.96 -5.13
CA ASP A 165 13.17 -5.72 -5.87
C ASP A 165 11.91 -5.35 -6.69
N VAL A 166 11.64 -4.06 -6.81
CA VAL A 166 10.53 -3.51 -7.61
C VAL A 166 11.07 -2.39 -8.51
N SER A 167 11.17 -2.69 -9.80
CA SER A 167 11.50 -1.73 -10.85
C SER A 167 10.28 -0.89 -11.26
N LEU A 168 10.49 0.19 -12.01
CA LEU A 168 9.41 1.09 -12.43
C LEU A 168 8.34 0.41 -13.30
N ASP A 169 8.76 -0.51 -14.18
CA ASP A 169 7.88 -1.30 -15.04
C ASP A 169 7.09 -2.36 -14.28
N MET A 170 7.47 -2.72 -13.05
CA MET A 170 6.66 -3.56 -12.17
C MET A 170 5.51 -2.80 -11.52
N GLY A 171 5.42 -1.47 -11.72
CA GLY A 171 4.31 -0.63 -11.28
C GLY A 171 4.34 -0.26 -9.78
N PRO A 172 5.43 0.32 -9.25
CA PRO A 172 5.53 0.63 -7.82
C PRO A 172 4.39 1.55 -7.33
N ILE A 173 4.26 1.64 -6.01
CA ILE A 173 3.39 2.65 -5.37
C ILE A 173 3.80 4.06 -5.83
N VAL A 174 2.82 4.92 -6.10
CA VAL A 174 3.01 6.30 -6.56
C VAL A 174 2.18 7.24 -5.70
N PHE A 175 2.77 8.37 -5.31
CA PHE A 175 2.17 9.34 -4.40
C PHE A 175 1.96 10.67 -5.10
N CYS A 176 0.87 11.36 -4.79
CA CYS A 176 0.70 12.77 -5.13
C CYS A 176 1.29 13.60 -3.99
N LEU A 177 2.53 14.05 -4.13
CA LEU A 177 3.22 14.83 -3.09
C LEU A 177 2.51 16.18 -2.89
N GLY A 178 2.26 16.53 -1.63
CA GLY A 178 1.45 17.69 -1.23
C GLY A 178 -0.03 17.39 -0.97
N SER A 179 -0.53 16.21 -1.38
CA SER A 179 -1.93 15.83 -1.17
C SER A 179 -2.34 15.68 0.30
N ASN A 180 -1.38 15.46 1.20
CA ASN A 180 -1.60 15.53 2.65
C ASN A 180 -2.12 16.90 3.13
N ARG A 181 -2.13 17.93 2.27
CA ARG A 181 -2.66 19.28 2.55
C ARG A 181 -3.93 19.60 1.76
N PHE A 182 -4.55 18.62 1.11
CA PHE A 182 -5.84 18.81 0.42
C PHE A 182 -6.98 18.89 1.43
N GLU A 183 -7.09 20.02 2.14
CA GLU A 183 -7.97 20.20 3.29
C GLU A 183 -9.44 19.86 2.99
N LYS A 184 -9.97 20.29 1.83
CA LYS A 184 -11.34 19.97 1.44
C LYS A 184 -11.55 18.46 1.23
N VAL A 185 -10.58 17.78 0.63
CA VAL A 185 -10.63 16.33 0.41
C VAL A 185 -10.54 15.60 1.75
N ARG A 186 -9.66 16.03 2.66
CA ARG A 186 -9.51 15.47 4.01
C ARG A 186 -10.76 15.66 4.86
N ALA A 187 -11.42 16.82 4.76
CA ALA A 187 -12.64 17.16 5.48
C ALA A 187 -13.91 16.49 4.92
N THR A 188 -13.83 15.87 3.74
CA THR A 188 -14.98 15.22 3.07
C THR A 188 -14.70 13.75 2.77
N TYR A 189 -14.11 13.41 1.62
CA TYR A 189 -13.72 12.05 1.25
C TYR A 189 -12.89 11.37 2.36
N GLY A 190 -11.95 12.09 2.97
CA GLY A 190 -11.10 11.58 4.05
C GLY A 190 -11.84 11.27 5.37
N GLN A 191 -13.12 11.65 5.50
CA GLN A 191 -13.99 11.29 6.63
C GLN A 191 -14.93 10.12 6.29
N ALA A 192 -14.90 9.63 5.04
CA ALA A 192 -15.74 8.55 4.61
C ALA A 192 -15.25 7.20 5.16
N ASP A 193 -16.16 6.23 5.23
CA ASP A 193 -15.86 4.84 5.54
C ASP A 193 -16.64 3.95 4.57
N VAL A 194 -15.92 3.12 3.80
CA VAL A 194 -16.54 2.32 2.73
C VAL A 194 -17.63 1.37 3.21
N ASP A 195 -17.56 0.87 4.45
CA ASP A 195 -18.56 -0.02 5.02
C ASP A 195 -19.75 0.73 5.62
N ARG A 196 -19.56 1.98 6.04
CA ARG A 196 -20.63 2.82 6.61
C ARG A 196 -21.39 3.56 5.52
N ASP A 197 -20.65 4.19 4.61
CA ASP A 197 -21.17 5.13 3.62
C ASP A 197 -21.44 4.44 2.27
N MET A 198 -21.01 3.19 2.11
CA MET A 198 -21.25 2.38 0.91
C MET A 198 -20.79 3.07 -0.38
N ILE A 199 -19.57 3.61 -0.38
CA ILE A 199 -18.94 4.29 -1.54
C ILE A 199 -17.93 3.37 -2.25
N GLU A 200 -17.52 3.72 -3.46
CA GLU A 200 -16.50 2.96 -4.22
C GLU A 200 -15.10 2.93 -3.56
N GLY A 201 -14.84 3.85 -2.64
CA GLY A 201 -13.65 3.90 -1.80
C GLY A 201 -12.45 4.59 -2.45
N HIS A 202 -12.28 4.56 -3.76
CA HIS A 202 -11.28 5.39 -4.43
C HIS A 202 -11.81 6.79 -4.72
N PHE A 203 -10.91 7.74 -4.94
CA PHE A 203 -11.21 9.16 -5.15
C PHE A 203 -11.22 9.57 -6.62
N SER A 204 -10.35 8.97 -7.44
CA SER A 204 -10.31 9.19 -8.89
C SER A 204 -9.57 8.04 -9.59
N GLU A 205 -9.82 7.91 -10.88
CA GLU A 205 -9.01 7.09 -11.81
C GLU A 205 -8.23 7.96 -12.79
N ASP A 206 -8.35 9.29 -12.68
CA ASP A 206 -7.64 10.25 -13.53
C ASP A 206 -6.54 10.97 -12.72
N PRO A 207 -5.27 10.55 -12.84
CA PRO A 207 -4.19 11.22 -12.14
C PRO A 207 -3.89 12.64 -12.63
N LEU A 208 -4.25 13.03 -13.87
CA LEU A 208 -4.06 14.40 -14.33
C LEU A 208 -5.05 15.33 -13.62
N GLU A 209 -6.30 14.91 -13.52
CA GLU A 209 -7.35 15.64 -12.79
C GLU A 209 -6.92 16.00 -11.37
N ILE A 210 -6.25 15.07 -10.66
CA ILE A 210 -5.77 15.31 -9.30
C ILE A 210 -4.82 16.52 -9.25
N VAL A 211 -3.84 16.55 -10.14
CA VAL A 211 -2.84 17.62 -10.16
C VAL A 211 -3.45 18.93 -10.66
N GLU A 212 -4.30 18.89 -11.67
CA GLU A 212 -4.93 20.07 -12.27
C GLU A 212 -5.90 20.77 -11.31
N LYS A 213 -6.69 20.00 -10.54
CA LYS A 213 -7.70 20.55 -9.63
C LYS A 213 -7.19 20.84 -8.23
N PHE A 214 -6.28 20.01 -7.71
CA PHE A 214 -5.86 20.06 -6.30
C PHE A 214 -4.38 20.44 -6.13
N GLY A 215 -3.58 20.38 -7.19
CA GLY A 215 -2.15 20.66 -7.17
C GLY A 215 -1.30 19.44 -6.80
N GLY A 216 -0.08 19.69 -6.31
CA GLY A 216 0.90 18.63 -6.05
C GLY A 216 1.55 18.08 -7.32
N TYR A 217 2.23 16.94 -7.20
CA TYR A 217 2.81 16.23 -8.34
C TYR A 217 3.02 14.75 -8.01
N TRP A 218 2.99 13.90 -9.04
CA TRP A 218 3.16 12.46 -8.87
C TRP A 218 4.64 12.08 -8.74
N ALA A 219 4.96 11.28 -7.73
CA ALA A 219 6.30 10.78 -7.48
C ALA A 219 6.31 9.30 -7.07
N THR A 220 7.32 8.58 -7.53
CA THR A 220 7.61 7.18 -7.18
C THR A 220 9.13 6.96 -7.18
N THR A 221 9.58 5.75 -6.89
CA THR A 221 10.97 5.34 -7.05
C THR A 221 11.06 3.83 -7.29
N THR A 222 12.26 3.34 -7.56
CA THR A 222 12.54 1.89 -7.53
C THR A 222 12.81 1.45 -6.10
N PHE A 223 12.51 0.20 -5.78
CA PHE A 223 12.74 -0.35 -4.45
C PHE A 223 13.58 -1.60 -4.52
N SER A 224 14.41 -1.82 -3.50
CA SER A 224 15.16 -3.05 -3.30
C SER A 224 14.59 -3.87 -2.15
N ALA A 225 14.85 -5.18 -2.17
CA ALA A 225 14.56 -6.04 -1.02
C ALA A 225 15.26 -5.51 0.24
N GLY A 226 14.47 -5.17 1.26
CA GLY A 226 14.95 -4.52 2.48
C GLY A 226 14.35 -3.12 2.69
N ASP A 227 13.94 -2.46 1.61
CA ASP A 227 13.33 -1.14 1.66
C ASP A 227 11.90 -1.20 2.22
N LEU A 228 11.41 -0.05 2.67
CA LEU A 228 9.99 0.20 2.86
C LEU A 228 9.68 1.69 2.68
N ILE A 229 8.41 2.03 2.48
CA ILE A 229 7.94 3.41 2.56
C ILE A 229 6.75 3.51 3.51
N ILE A 230 6.86 4.43 4.46
CA ILE A 230 5.85 4.74 5.47
C ILE A 230 5.14 6.00 5.04
N PHE A 231 3.83 6.08 5.19
CA PHE A 231 3.08 7.29 4.87
C PHE A 231 1.84 7.44 5.75
N SER A 232 1.41 8.70 5.90
CA SER A 232 0.21 9.02 6.68
C SER A 232 -1.05 8.55 5.95
N MET A 233 -2.14 8.35 6.69
CA MET A 233 -3.43 7.93 6.12
C MET A 233 -4.04 8.93 5.12
N PHE A 234 -3.49 10.15 5.05
CA PHE A 234 -3.94 11.24 4.17
C PHE A 234 -2.94 11.59 3.07
N LEU A 235 -2.02 10.69 2.69
CA LEU A 235 -1.22 10.86 1.49
C LEU A 235 -1.88 10.13 0.31
N MET A 236 -2.23 10.87 -0.74
CA MET A 236 -3.00 10.35 -1.86
C MET A 236 -2.07 9.52 -2.72
N HIS A 237 -2.47 8.28 -2.96
CA HIS A 237 -1.60 7.31 -3.61
C HIS A 237 -2.39 6.33 -4.46
N ALA A 238 -1.63 5.62 -5.29
CA ALA A 238 -2.07 4.58 -6.19
C ALA A 238 -0.89 3.62 -6.43
N SER A 239 -1.05 2.65 -7.32
CA SER A 239 0.09 1.96 -7.92
C SER A 239 0.11 2.18 -9.42
N LEU A 240 1.30 2.37 -9.97
CA LEU A 240 1.50 2.35 -11.41
C LEU A 240 1.11 0.98 -11.99
N VAL A 241 0.88 0.94 -13.29
CA VAL A 241 0.53 -0.30 -13.98
C VAL A 241 1.77 -1.17 -14.09
N ASN A 242 1.65 -2.43 -13.69
CA ASN A 242 2.69 -3.42 -13.95
C ASN A 242 2.72 -3.75 -15.45
N THR A 243 3.72 -3.25 -16.15
CA THR A 243 3.96 -3.52 -17.58
C THR A 243 5.07 -4.56 -17.82
N SER A 244 5.67 -5.10 -16.76
CA SER A 244 6.60 -6.22 -16.83
C SER A 244 5.86 -7.54 -17.02
N ASP A 245 6.61 -8.63 -17.18
CA ASP A 245 6.13 -10.02 -17.17
C ASP A 245 6.17 -10.66 -15.76
N LYS A 246 6.51 -9.89 -14.72
CA LYS A 246 6.72 -10.39 -13.35
C LYS A 246 5.52 -10.14 -12.46
N ILE A 247 5.37 -10.97 -11.42
CA ILE A 247 4.50 -10.68 -10.29
C ILE A 247 5.21 -9.74 -9.32
N ARG A 248 4.63 -8.57 -9.06
CA ARG A 248 5.02 -7.66 -7.98
C ARG A 248 4.42 -8.13 -6.67
N ILE A 249 5.27 -8.54 -5.72
CA ILE A 249 4.86 -8.99 -4.38
C ILE A 249 5.13 -7.88 -3.39
N THR A 250 4.08 -7.37 -2.73
CA THR A 250 4.16 -6.28 -1.77
C THR A 250 3.27 -6.54 -0.57
N ALA A 251 3.53 -5.85 0.53
CA ALA A 251 2.66 -5.86 1.69
C ALA A 251 2.33 -4.44 2.13
N ASP A 252 1.04 -4.19 2.38
CA ASP A 252 0.54 -2.97 3.00
C ASP A 252 0.13 -3.31 4.43
N THR A 253 0.87 -2.76 5.38
CA THR A 253 0.69 -2.99 6.82
C THR A 253 0.52 -1.67 7.53
N ARG A 254 -0.14 -1.68 8.69
CA ARG A 254 -0.51 -0.46 9.41
C ARG A 254 0.03 -0.52 10.83
N TYR A 255 0.60 0.57 11.31
CA TYR A 255 1.21 0.66 12.62
C TYR A 255 0.74 1.91 13.36
N GLN A 256 0.50 1.75 14.65
CA GLN A 256 0.06 2.80 15.57
C GLN A 256 0.58 2.52 16.97
N LEU A 257 0.40 3.48 17.88
CA LEU A 257 0.74 3.28 19.29
C LEU A 257 -0.23 2.25 19.90
N ALA A 258 0.29 1.34 20.71
CA ALA A 258 -0.48 0.22 21.23
C ALA A 258 -1.59 0.63 22.19
N SER A 259 -1.42 1.77 22.87
CA SER A 259 -2.38 2.36 23.80
C SER A 259 -3.55 3.07 23.10
N GLU A 260 -3.48 3.28 21.79
CA GLU A 260 -4.50 4.02 21.05
C GLU A 260 -5.63 3.12 20.53
N PRO A 261 -6.83 3.68 20.30
CA PRO A 261 -7.93 2.96 19.68
C PRO A 261 -7.52 2.35 18.34
N ILE A 262 -7.90 1.10 18.11
CA ILE A 262 -7.63 0.36 16.88
C ILE A 262 -8.93 0.06 16.15
N ASP A 263 -8.91 0.10 14.82
CA ASP A 263 -10.04 -0.29 13.99
C ASP A 263 -10.33 -1.79 14.16
N GLU A 264 -11.47 -2.09 14.77
CA GLU A 264 -11.86 -3.42 15.20
C GLU A 264 -12.05 -4.40 14.03
N ARG A 265 -12.20 -3.88 12.80
CA ARG A 265 -12.34 -4.72 11.59
C ARG A 265 -11.07 -5.53 11.32
N TRP A 266 -9.91 -5.05 11.73
CA TRP A 266 -8.62 -5.56 11.28
C TRP A 266 -7.83 -6.31 12.36
N VAL A 267 -8.47 -6.61 13.49
CA VAL A 267 -7.86 -7.30 14.64
C VAL A 267 -8.54 -8.63 14.97
N GLY A 268 -7.81 -9.50 15.66
CA GLY A 268 -8.21 -10.86 16.06
C GLY A 268 -7.68 -11.95 15.14
N GLU A 269 -7.81 -13.21 15.56
CA GLU A 269 -7.37 -14.38 14.78
C GLU A 269 -8.06 -14.49 13.41
N LYS A 270 -9.31 -14.01 13.33
CA LYS A 270 -10.12 -13.94 12.12
C LYS A 270 -10.70 -12.53 12.02
N PRO A 271 -9.92 -11.54 11.56
CA PRO A 271 -10.39 -10.17 11.45
C PRO A 271 -11.67 -10.11 10.64
N LYS A 272 -12.65 -9.31 11.11
CA LYS A 272 -13.96 -9.15 10.46
C LYS A 272 -13.81 -8.66 9.02
N GLY A 273 -12.85 -7.77 8.80
CA GLY A 273 -12.64 -7.05 7.57
C GLY A 273 -13.84 -6.19 7.18
N HIS A 274 -13.88 -5.80 5.91
CA HIS A 274 -15.05 -5.17 5.32
C HIS A 274 -16.26 -6.11 5.41
N TYR A 275 -17.36 -5.61 5.96
CA TYR A 275 -18.54 -6.41 6.31
C TYR A 275 -19.79 -6.01 5.55
N ALA A 276 -19.83 -4.81 4.96
CA ALA A 276 -20.95 -4.33 4.18
C ALA A 276 -20.52 -4.03 2.75
N TRP A 277 -19.40 -3.33 2.57
CA TRP A 277 -18.92 -2.84 1.27
C TRP A 277 -18.66 -3.96 0.24
N LYS A 278 -18.26 -5.14 0.70
CA LYS A 278 -17.88 -6.28 -0.14
C LYS A 278 -18.97 -7.36 -0.26
N LYS A 279 -20.20 -7.08 0.17
CA LYS A 279 -21.32 -8.02 -0.03
C LYS A 279 -21.78 -8.02 -1.49
N GLU A 280 -22.26 -9.15 -1.96
CA GLU A 280 -22.74 -9.33 -3.34
C GLU A 280 -23.93 -8.41 -3.68
N ASP A 281 -24.78 -8.12 -2.69
CA ASP A 281 -25.95 -7.25 -2.80
C ASP A 281 -25.69 -5.80 -2.33
N ALA A 282 -24.42 -5.44 -2.11
CA ALA A 282 -24.04 -4.10 -1.68
C ALA A 282 -24.42 -3.06 -2.74
N LYS A 283 -25.25 -2.08 -2.36
CA LYS A 283 -25.55 -0.91 -3.20
C LYS A 283 -24.50 0.14 -2.94
N ILE A 284 -23.58 0.29 -3.89
CA ILE A 284 -22.49 1.24 -3.80
C ILE A 284 -22.88 2.55 -4.48
N GLU A 285 -22.81 3.67 -3.75
CA GLU A 285 -22.93 5.02 -4.30
C GLU A 285 -21.81 5.25 -5.30
N SER A 286 -22.16 5.78 -6.47
CA SER A 286 -21.18 6.02 -7.52
C SER A 286 -20.16 7.07 -7.11
N LEU A 287 -18.96 7.02 -7.70
CA LEU A 287 -17.96 8.04 -7.47
C LEU A 287 -18.46 9.44 -7.84
N GLU A 288 -19.25 9.58 -8.90
CA GLU A 288 -19.83 10.87 -9.33
C GLU A 288 -20.73 11.47 -8.24
N GLU A 289 -21.68 10.68 -7.72
CA GLU A 289 -22.57 11.11 -6.62
C GLU A 289 -21.79 11.44 -5.35
N SER A 290 -20.80 10.59 -5.00
CA SER A 290 -19.92 10.81 -3.85
C SER A 290 -19.18 12.13 -3.95
N ARG A 291 -18.60 12.42 -5.12
CA ARG A 291 -17.84 13.65 -5.37
C ARG A 291 -18.71 14.90 -5.41
N GLN A 292 -19.92 14.80 -5.95
CA GLN A 292 -20.89 15.89 -5.87
C GLN A 292 -21.22 16.23 -4.41
N ARG A 293 -21.43 15.20 -3.57
CA ARG A 293 -21.71 15.35 -2.14
C ARG A 293 -20.51 15.89 -1.34
N TRP A 294 -19.30 15.49 -1.67
CA TRP A 294 -18.06 16.04 -1.12
C TRP A 294 -17.74 17.46 -1.64
N GLY A 295 -18.33 17.85 -2.77
CA GLY A 295 -18.09 19.13 -3.44
C GLY A 295 -16.68 19.26 -4.01
N VAL A 296 -16.10 18.18 -4.55
CA VAL A 296 -14.70 18.10 -5.05
C VAL A 296 -14.61 17.51 -6.45
#